data_AF-A0AAV9MP30-F1
#
_entry.id   AF-A0AAV9MP30-F1
#
_cell.length_a   1.000
_cell.length_b   1.000
_cell.length_c   1.000
_cell.angle_alpha   90.00
_cell.angle_beta   90.00
_cell.angle_gamma   90.00
#
_symmetry.space_group_name_H-M   'P 1'
#
loop_
_entity.id
_entity.type
_entity.pdbx_description
1 polymer ?
#
loop_
_entity_poly.entity_id
_entity_poly.type
_entity_poly.pdbx_seq_one_letter_code
_entity_poly.pdbx_strand_id
1 'polypeptide(L)'
;MVKTDWLLVILLGLVFLSLEGAEGRKERILGGSPYELAYSAINCRKHSASIKDFGGIGDGKTLNTKAFQKAVNQLSKYASDGGAQLVIPAGHWLTGSFNLTSHFTLFLHKDAVLLASQEINQWPVIDPLPSYGHGRDAPGGRYISLIFGTNLTDVIITGENGTIDGQGALWWQQFHMNKLKYTRPYLIELMHSNKIQISNLTLLNSPSWNIHPVYSSNIIIQGITILAPVTSPNTDGIDPDSCTNIKLEDSYIVSGDDCVAVKSGWDEYGIKYGKPTSHLIIKRLTCISPYSAAIALGSEMSGGIQDVRIQDITAIQTESGIRIKTGVGRGGYVKDIYVKGMKLHTMKWVFWMTGNYGSHADTHWDPKALPEIKGINYRDVVAENVSMAGQLDGISGDPFTGICMSNVTIGLAKKSKKNPWVCTNIEGISSSVQPPPCKLLADQGPKKSGMCDFPTESLPIDSIEMQRCSYRLNL
;
A
#
# COMPACT_ATOMS: atom_id res chain seq x y z
N MET A 1 24.96 -17.50 48.33
CA MET A 1 24.44 -16.89 49.58
C MET A 1 24.09 -15.45 49.25
N VAL A 2 22.86 -15.08 49.59
CA VAL A 2 22.03 -13.96 49.11
C VAL A 2 22.48 -12.58 49.61
N LYS A 3 22.30 -11.53 48.78
CA LYS A 3 21.60 -10.24 49.06
C LYS A 3 21.70 -9.31 47.82
N THR A 4 20.65 -9.24 46.98
CA THR A 4 19.63 -8.15 46.84
C THR A 4 20.23 -6.77 46.54
N ASP A 5 20.13 -6.24 45.31
CA ASP A 5 18.98 -5.60 44.61
C ASP A 5 18.67 -4.17 45.07
N TRP A 6 18.00 -3.41 44.19
CA TRP A 6 17.47 -2.04 44.30
C TRP A 6 18.30 -0.94 43.61
N LEU A 7 18.11 -0.77 42.29
CA LEU A 7 17.92 0.53 41.62
C LEU A 7 17.67 0.34 40.11
N LEU A 8 16.49 -0.19 39.75
CA LEU A 8 16.02 -0.17 38.36
C LEU A 8 14.49 -0.33 38.26
N VAL A 9 13.72 0.49 38.98
CA VAL A 9 12.26 0.63 38.77
C VAL A 9 11.82 2.06 39.07
N ILE A 10 12.10 3.01 38.17
CA ILE A 10 11.37 4.28 38.08
C ILE A 10 11.29 4.68 36.61
N LEU A 11 10.40 4.04 35.83
CA LEU A 11 9.82 4.55 34.58
C LEU A 11 8.77 3.58 33.98
N LEU A 12 7.91 3.01 34.84
CA LEU A 12 6.77 2.16 34.43
C LEU A 12 5.51 2.46 35.26
N GLY A 13 5.30 3.73 35.61
CA GLY A 13 4.18 4.15 36.43
C GLY A 13 3.58 5.44 35.90
N LEU A 14 2.88 5.39 34.76
CA LEU A 14 1.95 6.43 34.30
C LEU A 14 0.95 5.92 33.23
N VAL A 15 0.58 4.64 33.23
CA VAL A 15 -0.54 4.10 32.44
C VAL A 15 -1.26 3.02 33.24
N PHE A 16 -1.90 3.37 34.36
CA PHE A 16 -2.91 2.51 35.02
C PHE A 16 -3.69 3.32 36.05
N LEU A 17 -4.55 4.24 35.59
CA LEU A 17 -5.61 4.84 36.40
C LEU A 17 -6.78 5.25 35.50
N SER A 18 -7.65 4.28 35.19
CA SER A 18 -9.09 4.44 34.95
C SER A 18 -9.71 3.07 34.64
N LEU A 19 -9.64 2.19 35.63
CA LEU A 19 -10.48 0.99 35.71
C LEU A 19 -11.20 1.06 37.05
N GLU A 20 -12.26 1.87 37.09
CA GLU A 20 -13.32 1.70 38.07
C GLU A 20 -14.48 0.96 37.40
N GLY A 21 -15.03 0.02 38.15
CA GLY A 21 -15.78 -1.11 37.66
C GLY A 21 -17.13 -0.76 37.02
N ALA A 22 -17.51 -1.61 36.08
CA ALA A 22 -18.91 -1.86 35.77
C ALA A 22 -19.14 -3.36 35.92
N GLU A 23 -19.90 -3.71 36.96
CA GLU A 23 -20.42 -5.06 37.20
C GLU A 23 -21.09 -5.60 35.94
N GLY A 24 -20.70 -6.82 35.55
CA GLY A 24 -21.35 -7.57 34.49
C GLY A 24 -22.80 -7.87 34.85
N ARG A 25 -23.72 -7.06 34.32
CA ARG A 25 -25.12 -7.48 34.18
C ARG A 25 -25.20 -8.55 33.10
N LYS A 26 -25.50 -9.78 33.51
CA LYS A 26 -26.10 -10.79 32.64
C LYS A 26 -27.41 -10.22 32.11
N GLU A 27 -27.42 -9.76 30.86
CA GLU A 27 -28.67 -9.51 30.16
C GLU A 27 -29.22 -10.81 29.56
N ARG A 28 -30.52 -10.96 29.78
CA ARG A 28 -31.36 -12.04 29.28
C ARG A 28 -31.29 -12.08 27.76
N ILE A 29 -31.11 -13.28 27.21
CA ILE A 29 -31.45 -13.62 25.83
C ILE A 29 -32.97 -13.40 25.70
N LEU A 30 -33.35 -12.25 25.16
CA LEU A 30 -34.69 -11.96 24.66
C LEU A 30 -34.54 -11.70 23.16
N GLY A 31 -35.33 -12.43 22.37
CA GLY A 31 -35.18 -12.61 20.92
C GLY A 31 -34.80 -11.34 20.16
N GLY A 32 -33.70 -11.42 19.40
CA GLY A 32 -33.16 -10.30 18.65
C GLY A 32 -33.88 -10.11 17.32
N SER A 33 -34.48 -8.94 17.16
CA SER A 33 -34.78 -8.34 15.85
C SER A 33 -33.56 -8.44 14.93
N PRO A 34 -33.72 -8.57 13.59
CA PRO A 34 -32.60 -8.57 12.66
C PRO A 34 -31.73 -7.32 12.89
N TYR A 35 -30.44 -7.52 13.18
CA TYR A 35 -29.49 -6.43 13.24
C TYR A 35 -29.20 -5.99 11.80
N GLU A 36 -29.62 -4.77 11.45
CA GLU A 36 -29.35 -4.16 10.15
C GLU A 36 -28.00 -3.44 10.23
N LEU A 37 -27.01 -4.00 9.55
CA LEU A 37 -25.68 -3.40 9.47
C LEU A 37 -25.61 -2.47 8.26
N ALA A 38 -25.20 -1.22 8.47
CA ALA A 38 -24.96 -0.26 7.40
C ALA A 38 -23.46 -0.09 7.12
N TYR A 39 -23.08 0.02 5.85
CA TYR A 39 -21.70 0.23 5.41
C TYR A 39 -21.66 1.05 4.09
N SER A 40 -20.54 1.69 3.80
CA SER A 40 -20.37 2.47 2.57
C SER A 40 -19.81 1.60 1.45
N ALA A 41 -20.44 1.63 0.28
CA ALA A 41 -19.99 0.87 -0.88
C ALA A 41 -20.31 1.58 -2.21
N ILE A 42 -19.47 1.38 -3.23
CA ILE A 42 -19.70 1.91 -4.58
C ILE A 42 -20.97 1.34 -5.22
N ASN A 43 -21.39 0.14 -4.83
CA ASN A 43 -22.66 -0.48 -5.21
C ASN A 43 -23.17 -1.38 -4.08
N CYS A 44 -24.46 -1.28 -3.77
CA CYS A 44 -25.11 -2.21 -2.84
C CYS A 44 -25.46 -3.53 -3.52
N ARG A 45 -25.36 -4.63 -2.77
CA ARG A 45 -25.70 -5.97 -3.27
C ARG A 45 -27.12 -6.33 -2.91
N LYS A 46 -27.88 -6.85 -3.87
CA LYS A 46 -29.25 -7.33 -3.65
C LYS A 46 -29.28 -8.66 -2.91
N HIS A 47 -28.27 -9.50 -3.15
CA HIS A 47 -28.17 -10.85 -2.59
C HIS A 47 -27.07 -10.90 -1.54
N SER A 48 -27.27 -11.68 -0.48
CA SER A 48 -26.27 -11.86 0.58
C SER A 48 -26.34 -13.29 1.13
N ALA A 49 -25.18 -13.85 1.48
CA ALA A 49 -25.07 -15.14 2.15
C ALA A 49 -23.85 -15.17 3.07
N SER A 50 -23.90 -16.02 4.10
CA SER A 50 -22.79 -16.26 5.02
C SER A 50 -21.89 -17.37 4.49
N ILE A 51 -20.58 -17.29 4.73
CA ILE A 51 -19.66 -18.40 4.43
C ILE A 51 -20.06 -19.72 5.13
N LYS A 52 -20.79 -19.63 6.26
CA LYS A 52 -21.37 -20.80 6.96
C LYS A 52 -22.37 -21.57 6.10
N ASP A 53 -23.14 -20.88 5.25
CA ASP A 53 -24.14 -21.50 4.35
C ASP A 53 -23.49 -22.42 3.30
N PHE A 54 -22.18 -22.23 3.08
CA PHE A 54 -21.39 -23.02 2.14
C PHE A 54 -20.50 -24.07 2.85
N GLY A 55 -20.72 -24.28 4.15
CA GLY A 55 -19.99 -25.25 4.97
C GLY A 55 -18.72 -24.70 5.63
N GLY A 56 -18.55 -23.38 5.69
CA GLY A 56 -17.43 -22.77 6.37
C GLY A 56 -17.48 -22.97 7.89
N ILE A 57 -16.33 -23.22 8.51
CA ILE A 57 -16.15 -23.40 9.96
C ILE A 57 -15.06 -22.41 10.44
N GLY A 58 -15.45 -21.50 11.33
CA GLY A 58 -14.64 -20.38 11.83
C GLY A 58 -13.80 -20.71 13.08
N ASP A 59 -13.19 -21.90 13.15
CA ASP A 59 -12.44 -22.43 14.31
C ASP A 59 -10.92 -22.18 14.26
N GLY A 60 -10.43 -21.54 13.19
CA GLY A 60 -9.02 -21.28 12.93
C GLY A 60 -8.20 -22.48 12.49
N LYS A 61 -8.83 -23.64 12.29
CA LYS A 61 -8.16 -24.92 12.00
C LYS A 61 -8.70 -25.59 10.74
N THR A 62 -10.01 -25.52 10.54
CA THR A 62 -10.68 -26.08 9.38
C THR A 62 -10.30 -25.28 8.14
N LEU A 63 -9.80 -25.97 7.11
CA LEU A 63 -9.47 -25.36 5.84
C LEU A 63 -10.74 -25.06 5.03
N ASN A 64 -11.07 -23.78 4.90
CA ASN A 64 -12.30 -23.26 4.29
C ASN A 64 -12.19 -22.98 2.79
N THR A 65 -11.07 -23.30 2.13
CA THR A 65 -10.85 -22.98 0.70
C THR A 65 -12.00 -23.45 -0.19
N LYS A 66 -12.52 -24.67 0.04
CA LYS A 66 -13.67 -25.22 -0.70
C LYS A 66 -14.99 -24.48 -0.40
N ALA A 67 -15.19 -24.01 0.83
CA ALA A 67 -16.35 -23.22 1.19
C ALA A 67 -16.32 -21.86 0.46
N PHE A 68 -15.17 -21.19 0.41
CA PHE A 68 -14.98 -19.95 -0.34
C PHE A 68 -15.24 -20.16 -1.84
N GLN A 69 -14.63 -21.19 -2.45
CA GLN A 69 -14.86 -21.51 -3.86
C GLN A 69 -16.33 -21.80 -4.16
N LYS A 70 -17.01 -22.57 -3.30
CA LYS A 70 -18.44 -22.86 -3.44
C LYS A 70 -19.28 -21.59 -3.32
N ALA A 71 -18.97 -20.73 -2.35
CA ALA A 71 -19.66 -19.46 -2.14
C ALA A 71 -19.55 -18.55 -3.36
N VAL A 72 -18.33 -18.29 -3.84
CA VAL A 72 -18.10 -17.45 -5.03
C VAL A 72 -18.80 -18.04 -6.26
N ASN A 73 -18.70 -19.34 -6.50
CA ASN A 73 -19.36 -20.00 -7.64
C ASN A 73 -20.89 -19.94 -7.60
N GLN A 74 -21.50 -20.00 -6.41
CA GLN A 74 -22.95 -19.94 -6.29
C GLN A 74 -23.45 -18.50 -6.36
N LEU A 75 -22.74 -17.56 -5.73
CA LEU A 75 -23.12 -16.16 -5.67
C LEU A 75 -22.84 -15.40 -6.98
N SER A 76 -21.88 -15.84 -7.80
CA SER A 76 -21.63 -15.27 -9.13
C SER A 76 -22.85 -15.29 -10.06
N LYS A 77 -23.78 -16.24 -9.83
CA LYS A 77 -25.02 -16.36 -10.60
C LYS A 77 -25.95 -15.15 -10.45
N TYR A 78 -25.76 -14.35 -9.40
CA TYR A 78 -26.53 -13.13 -9.16
C TYR A 78 -25.91 -11.87 -9.78
N ALA A 79 -24.82 -12.01 -10.54
CA ALA A 79 -24.11 -10.87 -11.16
C ALA A 79 -25.04 -9.97 -12.00
N SER A 80 -25.99 -10.54 -12.75
CA SER A 80 -26.95 -9.80 -13.56
C SER A 80 -28.16 -9.25 -12.78
N ASP A 81 -28.32 -9.60 -11.51
CA ASP A 81 -29.43 -9.19 -10.64
C ASP A 81 -28.93 -8.41 -9.42
N GLY A 82 -28.07 -7.40 -9.67
CA GLY A 82 -27.54 -6.52 -8.62
C GLY A 82 -26.36 -7.09 -7.83
N GLY A 83 -25.84 -8.26 -8.22
CA GLY A 83 -24.67 -8.86 -7.59
C GLY A 83 -24.95 -9.43 -6.20
N ALA A 84 -23.90 -9.98 -5.60
CA ALA A 84 -23.99 -10.69 -4.33
C ALA A 84 -22.89 -10.32 -3.34
N GLN A 85 -23.24 -10.41 -2.07
CA GLN A 85 -22.34 -10.24 -0.93
C GLN A 85 -22.09 -11.58 -0.25
N LEU A 86 -20.82 -11.89 0.00
CA LEU A 86 -20.40 -12.97 0.89
C LEU A 86 -19.93 -12.38 2.22
N VAL A 87 -20.63 -12.76 3.28
CA VAL A 87 -20.36 -12.31 4.65
C VAL A 87 -19.48 -13.33 5.36
N ILE A 88 -18.37 -12.85 5.92
CA ILE A 88 -17.48 -13.61 6.81
C ILE A 88 -17.78 -13.14 8.24
N PRO A 89 -18.52 -13.93 9.04
CA PRO A 89 -18.88 -13.54 10.40
C PRO A 89 -17.69 -13.67 11.36
N ALA A 90 -17.86 -13.18 12.59
CA ALA A 90 -16.88 -13.34 13.65
C ALA A 90 -16.39 -14.79 13.79
N GLY A 91 -15.08 -14.96 13.97
CA GLY A 91 -14.42 -16.27 13.98
C GLY A 91 -13.11 -16.26 13.20
N HIS A 92 -12.38 -17.38 13.24
CA HIS A 92 -11.10 -17.54 12.56
C HIS A 92 -11.25 -18.49 11.36
N TRP A 93 -10.99 -18.00 10.15
CA TRP A 93 -11.31 -18.68 8.91
C TRP A 93 -10.01 -19.02 8.17
N LEU A 94 -9.46 -20.20 8.44
CA LEU A 94 -8.27 -20.68 7.73
C LEU A 94 -8.63 -20.99 6.27
N THR A 95 -7.90 -20.44 5.31
CA THR A 95 -8.11 -20.70 3.89
C THR A 95 -6.81 -20.63 3.08
N GLY A 96 -6.75 -21.41 2.00
CA GLY A 96 -5.84 -21.18 0.89
C GLY A 96 -6.30 -20.04 0.00
N SER A 97 -5.62 -19.88 -1.14
CA SER A 97 -6.02 -18.91 -2.15
C SER A 97 -7.41 -19.20 -2.73
N PHE A 98 -8.18 -18.14 -2.98
CA PHE A 98 -9.45 -18.21 -3.68
C PHE A 98 -9.67 -16.99 -4.58
N ASN A 99 -10.44 -17.19 -5.65
CA ASN A 99 -10.70 -16.17 -6.65
C ASN A 99 -12.06 -15.49 -6.42
N LEU A 100 -12.09 -14.17 -6.57
CA LEU A 100 -13.32 -13.38 -6.61
C LEU A 100 -13.95 -13.39 -8.01
N THR A 101 -15.15 -12.81 -8.11
CA THR A 101 -15.93 -12.65 -9.35
C THR A 101 -16.48 -11.22 -9.46
N SER A 102 -17.01 -10.84 -10.62
CA SER A 102 -17.60 -9.51 -10.85
C SER A 102 -18.91 -9.33 -10.08
N HIS A 103 -19.28 -8.06 -9.81
CA HIS A 103 -20.49 -7.69 -9.06
C HIS A 103 -20.58 -8.39 -7.70
N PHE A 104 -19.45 -8.40 -7.00
CA PHE A 104 -19.28 -9.17 -5.78
C PHE A 104 -18.79 -8.28 -4.63
N THR A 105 -19.28 -8.57 -3.42
CA THR A 105 -18.77 -7.98 -2.19
C THR A 105 -18.28 -9.06 -1.25
N LEU A 106 -17.00 -9.05 -0.90
CA LEU A 106 -16.48 -9.81 0.25
C LEU A 106 -16.56 -8.90 1.49
N PHE A 107 -17.37 -9.29 2.47
CA PHE A 107 -17.61 -8.49 3.67
C PHE A 107 -17.08 -9.19 4.92
N LEU A 108 -16.09 -8.62 5.60
CA LEU A 108 -15.57 -9.15 6.87
C LEU A 108 -16.20 -8.43 8.05
N HIS A 109 -16.97 -9.14 8.85
CA HIS A 109 -17.53 -8.58 10.07
C HIS A 109 -16.46 -8.20 11.08
N LYS A 110 -16.90 -7.42 12.08
CA LYS A 110 -16.17 -7.23 13.31
C LYS A 110 -15.78 -8.61 13.89
N ASP A 111 -14.54 -8.72 14.35
CA ASP A 111 -13.96 -9.93 14.93
C ASP A 111 -13.86 -11.14 13.96
N ALA A 112 -14.07 -10.94 12.66
CA ALA A 112 -13.72 -11.93 11.64
C ALA A 112 -12.22 -11.85 11.34
N VAL A 113 -11.55 -13.00 11.37
CA VAL A 113 -10.12 -13.13 11.04
C VAL A 113 -9.96 -14.17 9.94
N LEU A 114 -9.62 -13.72 8.73
CA LEU A 114 -9.23 -14.60 7.63
C LEU A 114 -7.75 -14.98 7.83
N LEU A 115 -7.45 -16.27 7.96
CA LEU A 115 -6.09 -16.77 8.17
C LEU A 115 -5.58 -17.42 6.88
N ALA A 116 -4.47 -16.93 6.34
CA ALA A 116 -3.84 -17.51 5.16
C ALA A 116 -3.17 -18.85 5.49
N SER A 117 -3.39 -19.88 4.68
CA SER A 117 -2.77 -21.19 4.92
C SER A 117 -1.24 -21.14 4.84
N GLN A 118 -0.57 -21.81 5.78
CA GLN A 118 0.89 -21.99 5.75
C GLN A 118 1.33 -23.17 4.85
N GLU A 119 0.37 -23.94 4.32
CA GLU A 119 0.64 -25.08 3.45
C GLU A 119 0.90 -24.60 2.02
N ILE A 120 2.10 -24.82 1.49
CA ILE A 120 2.52 -24.35 0.15
C ILE A 120 1.58 -24.84 -0.96
N ASN A 121 1.01 -26.04 -0.84
CA ASN A 121 0.09 -26.60 -1.84
C ASN A 121 -1.28 -25.87 -1.92
N GLN A 122 -1.58 -24.97 -0.97
CA GLN A 122 -2.76 -24.11 -0.98
C GLN A 122 -2.57 -22.83 -1.80
N TRP A 123 -1.40 -22.68 -2.41
CA TRP A 123 -1.02 -21.55 -3.23
C TRP A 123 -0.62 -22.08 -4.61
N PRO A 124 -1.58 -22.21 -5.56
CA PRO A 124 -1.26 -22.53 -6.94
C PRO A 124 -0.21 -21.59 -7.54
N VAL A 125 0.62 -22.12 -8.45
CA VAL A 125 1.61 -21.32 -9.19
C VAL A 125 0.98 -20.81 -10.47
N ILE A 126 1.13 -19.52 -10.72
CA ILE A 126 0.69 -18.83 -11.94
C ILE A 126 1.88 -18.13 -12.60
N ASP A 127 1.68 -17.70 -13.84
CA ASP A 127 2.72 -17.01 -14.60
C ASP A 127 3.11 -15.68 -13.94
N PRO A 128 4.36 -15.22 -14.16
CA PRO A 128 4.77 -13.87 -13.80
C PRO A 128 3.87 -12.81 -14.43
N LEU A 129 3.94 -11.60 -13.88
CA LEU A 129 3.29 -10.46 -14.50
C LEU A 129 3.91 -10.21 -15.89
N PRO A 130 3.10 -10.03 -16.95
CA PRO A 130 3.63 -9.80 -18.29
C PRO A 130 4.48 -8.54 -18.39
N SER A 131 4.24 -7.53 -17.53
CA SER A 131 5.07 -6.32 -17.45
C SER A 131 6.36 -6.49 -16.63
N TYR A 132 6.62 -7.67 -16.07
CA TYR A 132 7.83 -8.00 -15.30
C TYR A 132 8.69 -9.06 -16.00
N GLY A 133 8.07 -9.96 -16.78
CA GLY A 133 8.75 -11.02 -17.53
C GLY A 133 9.26 -12.21 -16.71
N HIS A 134 9.54 -12.00 -15.42
CA HIS A 134 10.06 -13.01 -14.51
C HIS A 134 9.52 -12.78 -13.08
N GLY A 135 9.73 -13.77 -12.20
CA GLY A 135 9.33 -13.69 -10.82
C GLY A 135 10.22 -12.74 -10.00
N ARG A 136 9.60 -11.94 -9.11
CA ARG A 136 10.29 -10.96 -8.27
C ARG A 136 11.25 -11.59 -7.26
N ASP A 137 10.81 -12.60 -6.49
CA ASP A 137 11.65 -13.17 -5.42
C ASP A 137 12.50 -14.36 -5.89
N ALA A 138 12.07 -15.04 -6.96
CA ALA A 138 12.70 -16.24 -7.48
C ALA A 138 12.37 -16.40 -8.97
N PRO A 139 13.26 -17.02 -9.76
CA PRO A 139 13.00 -17.27 -11.19
C PRO A 139 11.78 -18.17 -11.40
N GLY A 140 11.13 -18.05 -12.55
CA GLY A 140 9.93 -18.80 -12.89
C GLY A 140 8.66 -18.10 -12.42
N GLY A 141 7.62 -18.88 -12.10
CA GLY A 141 6.30 -18.37 -11.75
C GLY A 141 6.21 -17.71 -10.36
N ARG A 142 4.97 -17.40 -9.99
CA ARG A 142 4.62 -16.82 -8.70
C ARG A 142 3.48 -17.61 -8.05
N TYR A 143 3.49 -17.68 -6.74
CA TYR A 143 2.33 -18.17 -6.01
C TYR A 143 1.18 -17.16 -6.15
N ILE A 144 -0.03 -17.66 -6.45
CA ILE A 144 -1.24 -16.83 -6.53
C ILE A 144 -1.52 -16.14 -5.19
N SER A 145 -2.06 -14.93 -5.22
CA SER A 145 -2.40 -14.16 -4.02
C SER A 145 -3.52 -14.81 -3.19
N LEU A 146 -3.63 -14.50 -1.89
CA LEU A 146 -4.64 -15.11 -1.01
C LEU A 146 -6.06 -14.81 -1.51
N ILE A 147 -6.31 -13.52 -1.73
CA ILE A 147 -7.53 -13.03 -2.37
C ILE A 147 -7.15 -12.55 -3.76
N PHE A 148 -7.52 -13.31 -4.78
CA PHE A 148 -7.15 -13.05 -6.16
C PHE A 148 -8.36 -12.73 -7.03
N GLY A 149 -8.17 -11.97 -8.10
CA GLY A 149 -9.18 -11.76 -9.13
C GLY A 149 -8.57 -11.24 -10.41
N THR A 150 -9.09 -11.63 -11.56
CA THR A 150 -8.64 -11.11 -12.87
C THR A 150 -9.82 -10.85 -13.80
N ASN A 151 -9.74 -9.78 -14.59
CA ASN A 151 -10.81 -9.36 -15.52
C ASN A 151 -12.16 -9.13 -14.83
N LEU A 152 -12.14 -8.54 -13.64
CA LEU A 152 -13.35 -8.31 -12.85
C LEU A 152 -13.88 -6.88 -13.03
N THR A 153 -15.18 -6.71 -12.84
CA THR A 153 -15.80 -5.39 -12.73
C THR A 153 -16.65 -5.33 -11.46
N ASP A 154 -16.64 -4.18 -10.79
CA ASP A 154 -17.50 -3.92 -9.62
C ASP A 154 -17.24 -4.94 -8.50
N VAL A 155 -16.05 -4.84 -7.89
CA VAL A 155 -15.58 -5.72 -6.81
C VAL A 155 -15.34 -4.89 -5.56
N ILE A 156 -15.91 -5.34 -4.44
CA ILE A 156 -15.83 -4.66 -3.15
C ILE A 156 -15.26 -5.64 -2.13
N ILE A 157 -14.18 -5.27 -1.45
CA ILE A 157 -13.63 -5.99 -0.31
C ILE A 157 -13.70 -5.04 0.87
N THR A 158 -14.63 -5.26 1.79
CA THR A 158 -14.88 -4.33 2.90
C THR A 158 -15.34 -5.04 4.16
N GLY A 159 -15.70 -4.29 5.20
CA GLY A 159 -16.06 -4.87 6.49
C GLY A 159 -16.25 -3.84 7.60
N GLU A 160 -16.43 -4.35 8.81
CA GLU A 160 -16.40 -3.58 10.05
C GLU A 160 -15.02 -3.69 10.71
N ASN A 161 -13.97 -3.35 9.96
CA ASN A 161 -12.59 -3.53 10.38
C ASN A 161 -12.23 -5.00 10.71
N GLY A 162 -12.78 -5.95 9.95
CA GLY A 162 -12.34 -7.35 10.00
C GLY A 162 -10.89 -7.50 9.52
N THR A 163 -10.28 -8.63 9.90
CA THR A 163 -8.84 -8.85 9.75
C THR A 163 -8.53 -9.88 8.67
N ILE A 164 -7.54 -9.59 7.84
CA ILE A 164 -6.90 -10.56 6.93
C ILE A 164 -5.45 -10.74 7.39
N ASP A 165 -5.12 -11.91 7.93
CA ASP A 165 -3.78 -12.25 8.39
C ASP A 165 -3.10 -13.22 7.41
N GLY A 166 -2.04 -12.73 6.77
CA GLY A 166 -1.24 -13.45 5.79
C GLY A 166 -0.35 -14.55 6.38
N GLN A 167 -0.20 -14.62 7.70
CA GLN A 167 0.67 -15.57 8.40
C GLN A 167 2.08 -15.69 7.76
N GLY A 168 2.65 -14.56 7.35
CA GLY A 168 3.81 -14.44 6.45
C GLY A 168 5.14 -14.99 6.96
N ALA A 169 5.27 -15.31 8.25
CA ALA A 169 6.55 -15.67 8.88
C ALA A 169 7.31 -16.79 8.16
N LEU A 170 6.60 -17.84 7.71
CA LEU A 170 7.20 -18.94 6.94
C LEU A 170 7.82 -18.42 5.63
N TRP A 171 7.10 -17.56 4.92
CA TRP A 171 7.54 -17.00 3.64
C TRP A 171 8.76 -16.10 3.80
N TRP A 172 8.78 -15.26 4.85
CA TRP A 172 9.91 -14.40 5.16
C TRP A 172 11.16 -15.21 5.52
N GLN A 173 11.00 -16.31 6.27
CA GLN A 173 12.10 -17.21 6.58
C GLN A 173 12.68 -17.83 5.29
N GLN A 174 11.83 -18.33 4.40
CA GLN A 174 12.27 -18.92 3.12
C GLN A 174 12.96 -17.88 2.23
N PHE A 175 12.48 -16.63 2.22
CA PHE A 175 13.10 -15.51 1.52
C PHE A 175 14.52 -15.26 2.03
N HIS A 176 14.69 -15.03 3.34
CA HIS A 176 16.01 -14.78 3.92
C HIS A 176 16.99 -15.95 3.76
N MET A 177 16.49 -17.18 3.69
CA MET A 177 17.30 -18.37 3.46
C MET A 177 17.58 -18.64 1.97
N ASN A 178 17.07 -17.82 1.04
CA ASN A 178 17.14 -18.02 -0.42
C ASN A 178 16.63 -19.41 -0.85
N LYS A 179 15.51 -19.85 -0.25
CA LYS A 179 14.89 -21.18 -0.47
C LYS A 179 13.57 -21.14 -1.23
N LEU A 180 13.15 -19.95 -1.67
CA LEU A 180 11.93 -19.80 -2.46
C LEU A 180 12.11 -20.43 -3.84
N LYS A 181 11.16 -21.29 -4.23
CA LYS A 181 11.10 -21.86 -5.58
C LYS A 181 10.48 -20.90 -6.59
N TYR A 182 9.52 -20.09 -6.12
CA TYR A 182 8.72 -19.15 -6.91
C TYR A 182 8.51 -17.88 -6.09
N THR A 183 8.08 -16.80 -6.75
CA THR A 183 7.77 -15.54 -6.07
C THR A 183 6.66 -15.73 -5.03
N ARG A 184 6.84 -15.14 -3.84
CA ARG A 184 5.87 -15.25 -2.74
C ARG A 184 4.51 -14.68 -3.16
N PRO A 185 3.41 -15.20 -2.58
CA PRO A 185 2.09 -14.66 -2.84
C PRO A 185 1.89 -13.28 -2.20
N TYR A 186 0.92 -12.52 -2.68
CA TYR A 186 0.45 -11.28 -2.04
C TYR A 186 -0.82 -11.53 -1.25
N LEU A 187 -1.25 -10.55 -0.44
CA LEU A 187 -2.48 -10.70 0.33
C LEU A 187 -3.72 -10.49 -0.54
N ILE A 188 -3.80 -9.36 -1.24
CA ILE A 188 -4.89 -9.03 -2.16
C ILE A 188 -4.31 -8.62 -3.50
N GLU A 189 -4.74 -9.27 -4.58
CA GLU A 189 -4.33 -8.90 -5.94
C GLU A 189 -5.51 -8.95 -6.92
N LEU A 190 -5.74 -7.82 -7.59
CA LEU A 190 -6.79 -7.67 -8.60
C LEU A 190 -6.17 -7.21 -9.91
N MET A 191 -6.19 -8.11 -10.89
CA MET A 191 -5.59 -7.91 -12.21
C MET A 191 -6.63 -7.49 -13.24
N HIS A 192 -6.28 -6.62 -14.19
CA HIS A 192 -7.13 -6.28 -15.34
C HIS A 192 -8.58 -5.91 -14.98
N SER A 193 -8.78 -5.28 -13.82
CA SER A 193 -10.10 -5.13 -13.21
C SER A 193 -10.52 -3.65 -13.18
N ASN A 194 -11.82 -3.42 -13.05
CA ASN A 194 -12.41 -2.09 -13.07
C ASN A 194 -13.42 -1.91 -11.94
N LYS A 195 -13.57 -0.69 -11.41
CA LYS A 195 -14.49 -0.37 -10.31
C LYS A 195 -14.21 -1.23 -9.07
N ILE A 196 -13.07 -0.97 -8.45
CA ILE A 196 -12.58 -1.71 -7.29
C ILE A 196 -12.74 -0.83 -6.05
N GLN A 197 -13.27 -1.41 -4.97
CA GLN A 197 -13.26 -0.81 -3.64
C GLN A 197 -12.61 -1.77 -2.66
N ILE A 198 -11.60 -1.30 -1.92
CA ILE A 198 -11.02 -2.01 -0.76
C ILE A 198 -11.08 -1.05 0.42
N SER A 199 -11.87 -1.36 1.45
CA SER A 199 -12.07 -0.40 2.54
C SER A 199 -12.40 -0.97 3.90
N ASN A 200 -12.01 -0.28 4.97
CA ASN A 200 -12.38 -0.58 6.36
C ASN A 200 -11.95 -1.99 6.80
N LEU A 201 -10.66 -2.29 6.65
CA LEU A 201 -10.07 -3.59 6.95
C LEU A 201 -8.73 -3.43 7.67
N THR A 202 -8.37 -4.44 8.46
CA THR A 202 -7.02 -4.61 9.01
C THR A 202 -6.30 -5.75 8.28
N LEU A 203 -5.09 -5.49 7.76
CA LEU A 203 -4.25 -6.46 7.07
C LEU A 203 -3.01 -6.71 7.93
N LEU A 204 -2.73 -7.98 8.22
CA LEU A 204 -1.61 -8.40 9.06
C LEU A 204 -0.68 -9.32 8.28
N ASN A 205 0.62 -9.20 8.55
CA ASN A 205 1.63 -10.22 8.26
C ASN A 205 1.57 -10.80 6.83
N SER A 206 1.44 -9.96 5.80
CA SER A 206 1.43 -10.45 4.42
C SER A 206 2.73 -11.22 4.09
N PRO A 207 2.67 -12.33 3.33
CA PRO A 207 3.87 -13.04 2.85
C PRO A 207 4.85 -12.14 2.08
N SER A 208 4.33 -11.14 1.38
CA SER A 208 5.05 -10.12 0.60
C SER A 208 4.14 -8.87 0.53
N TRP A 209 3.89 -8.28 -0.63
CA TRP A 209 3.01 -7.12 -0.78
C TRP A 209 1.59 -7.34 -0.23
N ASN A 210 0.98 -6.29 0.30
CA ASN A 210 -0.36 -6.37 0.92
C ASN A 210 -1.49 -6.16 -0.11
N ILE A 211 -1.58 -4.99 -0.74
CA ILE A 211 -2.65 -4.67 -1.70
C ILE A 211 -2.05 -4.32 -3.05
N HIS A 212 -2.22 -5.19 -4.05
CA HIS A 212 -1.64 -5.07 -5.38
C HIS A 212 -2.71 -5.05 -6.49
N PRO A 213 -3.37 -3.90 -6.75
CA PRO A 213 -4.13 -3.73 -7.97
C PRO A 213 -3.15 -3.56 -9.13
N VAL A 214 -3.31 -4.37 -10.18
CA VAL A 214 -2.41 -4.33 -11.35
C VAL A 214 -3.20 -4.31 -12.65
N TYR A 215 -2.78 -3.47 -13.60
CA TYR A 215 -3.47 -3.26 -14.88
C TYR A 215 -4.93 -2.82 -14.74
N SER A 216 -5.30 -2.22 -13.61
CA SER A 216 -6.68 -1.99 -13.21
C SER A 216 -7.06 -0.51 -13.26
N SER A 217 -8.36 -0.19 -13.15
CA SER A 217 -8.83 1.19 -13.21
C SER A 217 -10.03 1.46 -12.30
N ASN A 218 -10.24 2.74 -11.96
CA ASN A 218 -11.33 3.20 -11.10
C ASN A 218 -11.29 2.50 -9.73
N ILE A 219 -10.26 2.82 -8.95
CA ILE A 219 -9.91 2.10 -7.73
C ILE A 219 -10.03 3.04 -6.53
N ILE A 220 -10.75 2.60 -5.49
CA ILE A 220 -10.82 3.28 -4.20
C ILE A 220 -10.23 2.36 -3.13
N ILE A 221 -9.23 2.85 -2.40
CA ILE A 221 -8.66 2.19 -1.24
C ILE A 221 -8.77 3.16 -0.06
N GLN A 222 -9.58 2.81 0.95
CA GLN A 222 -9.93 3.76 2.02
C GLN A 222 -10.00 3.10 3.40
N GLY A 223 -9.47 3.77 4.43
CA GLY A 223 -9.70 3.29 5.81
C GLY A 223 -8.97 1.98 6.10
N ILE A 224 -7.80 1.77 5.50
CA ILE A 224 -7.03 0.53 5.65
C ILE A 224 -6.02 0.69 6.79
N THR A 225 -5.97 -0.33 7.65
CA THR A 225 -4.87 -0.52 8.60
C THR A 225 -3.99 -1.67 8.13
N ILE A 226 -2.70 -1.43 7.91
CA ILE A 226 -1.73 -2.48 7.57
C ILE A 226 -0.70 -2.56 8.68
N LEU A 227 -0.49 -3.75 9.24
CA LEU A 227 0.52 -3.99 10.26
C LEU A 227 1.37 -5.20 9.87
N ALA A 228 2.61 -4.94 9.49
CA ALA A 228 3.65 -5.95 9.34
C ALA A 228 4.81 -5.64 10.29
N PRO A 229 5.54 -6.66 10.80
CA PRO A 229 6.78 -6.43 11.51
C PRO A 229 7.73 -5.60 10.63
N VAL A 230 8.34 -4.55 11.18
CA VAL A 230 9.23 -3.66 10.41
C VAL A 230 10.47 -4.35 9.84
N THR A 231 10.77 -5.58 10.26
CA THR A 231 11.85 -6.42 9.73
C THR A 231 11.38 -7.46 8.70
N SER A 232 10.09 -7.47 8.35
CA SER A 232 9.56 -8.38 7.34
C SER A 232 9.95 -7.92 5.92
N PRO A 233 10.47 -8.81 5.07
CA PRO A 233 10.98 -8.42 3.76
C PRO A 233 9.85 -8.19 2.75
N ASN A 234 9.89 -7.05 2.06
CA ASN A 234 9.00 -6.71 0.93
C ASN A 234 7.52 -6.77 1.31
N THR A 235 7.17 -6.26 2.49
CA THR A 235 5.77 -6.16 2.95
C THR A 235 5.16 -4.82 2.61
N ASP A 236 5.43 -4.33 1.40
CA ASP A 236 4.89 -3.09 0.84
C ASP A 236 3.38 -3.00 1.13
N GLY A 237 2.93 -1.80 1.48
CA GLY A 237 1.55 -1.59 1.92
C GLY A 237 0.55 -1.61 0.76
N ILE A 238 0.65 -0.64 -0.15
CA ILE A 238 -0.25 -0.54 -1.30
C ILE A 238 0.58 -0.29 -2.56
N ASP A 239 0.35 -1.12 -3.57
CA ASP A 239 1.15 -1.19 -4.78
C ASP A 239 0.28 -0.97 -6.03
N PRO A 240 -0.13 0.27 -6.38
CA PRO A 240 -0.77 0.52 -7.66
C PRO A 240 0.25 0.30 -8.79
N ASP A 241 0.03 -0.76 -9.58
CA ASP A 241 0.91 -1.13 -10.69
C ASP A 241 0.18 -1.03 -12.03
N SER A 242 0.67 -0.15 -12.92
CA SER A 242 0.08 0.06 -14.24
C SER A 242 -1.43 0.34 -14.18
N CYS A 243 -1.87 1.13 -13.18
CA CYS A 243 -3.27 1.40 -12.88
C CYS A 243 -3.68 2.83 -13.28
N THR A 244 -4.99 3.09 -13.47
CA THR A 244 -5.44 4.47 -13.71
C THR A 244 -6.69 4.87 -12.93
N ASN A 245 -6.78 6.15 -12.58
CA ASN A 245 -7.89 6.74 -11.83
C ASN A 245 -8.07 6.05 -10.46
N ILE A 246 -7.16 6.38 -9.52
CA ILE A 246 -7.06 5.75 -8.20
C ILE A 246 -7.18 6.81 -7.10
N LYS A 247 -7.90 6.46 -6.02
CA LYS A 247 -7.99 7.24 -4.79
C LYS A 247 -7.61 6.35 -3.60
N LEU A 248 -6.47 6.67 -2.98
CA LEU A 248 -6.00 6.10 -1.73
C LEU A 248 -6.17 7.15 -0.64
N GLU A 249 -7.01 6.88 0.36
CA GLU A 249 -7.22 7.82 1.46
C GLU A 249 -7.36 7.15 2.84
N ASP A 250 -7.12 7.93 3.89
CA ASP A 250 -7.44 7.57 5.29
C ASP A 250 -6.81 6.26 5.76
N SER A 251 -5.55 6.01 5.43
CA SER A 251 -4.88 4.74 5.75
C SER A 251 -3.77 4.90 6.79
N TYR A 252 -3.56 3.85 7.59
CA TYR A 252 -2.49 3.73 8.57
C TYR A 252 -1.65 2.50 8.25
N ILE A 253 -0.36 2.68 7.96
CA ILE A 253 0.50 1.62 7.46
C ILE A 253 1.78 1.53 8.30
N VAL A 254 2.02 0.34 8.86
CA VAL A 254 3.31 -0.10 9.40
C VAL A 254 3.82 -1.21 8.51
N SER A 255 4.94 -0.96 7.82
CA SER A 255 5.49 -1.88 6.84
C SER A 255 6.97 -2.15 7.10
N GLY A 256 7.43 -3.33 6.68
CA GLY A 256 8.85 -3.64 6.58
C GLY A 256 9.53 -3.10 5.32
N ASP A 257 8.74 -2.60 4.37
CA ASP A 257 9.20 -1.94 3.14
C ASP A 257 8.35 -0.67 2.88
N ASP A 258 8.14 -0.24 1.64
CA ASP A 258 7.42 0.99 1.31
C ASP A 258 5.96 0.98 1.81
N CYS A 259 5.48 2.07 2.42
CA CYS A 259 4.07 2.15 2.81
C CYS A 259 3.14 2.22 1.58
N VAL A 260 3.54 2.96 0.55
CA VAL A 260 2.90 2.96 -0.78
C VAL A 260 4.00 2.91 -1.84
N ALA A 261 3.94 1.95 -2.75
CA ALA A 261 4.90 1.80 -3.84
C ALA A 261 4.17 1.86 -5.19
N VAL A 262 4.31 2.98 -5.89
CA VAL A 262 3.72 3.18 -7.21
C VAL A 262 4.62 2.55 -8.27
N LYS A 263 4.06 1.65 -9.09
CA LYS A 263 4.80 0.84 -10.07
C LYS A 263 4.11 0.87 -11.43
N SER A 264 4.79 0.37 -12.46
CA SER A 264 4.27 0.24 -13.82
C SER A 264 5.13 -0.72 -14.66
N GLY A 265 5.49 -1.89 -14.12
CA GLY A 265 6.35 -2.86 -14.83
C GLY A 265 7.84 -2.56 -14.82
N TRP A 266 8.64 -3.52 -15.28
CA TRP A 266 10.08 -3.59 -15.07
C TRP A 266 10.85 -3.78 -16.39
N ASP A 267 11.80 -2.88 -16.63
CA ASP A 267 12.73 -2.85 -17.76
C ASP A 267 12.00 -3.02 -19.11
N GLU A 268 12.56 -3.80 -20.04
CA GLU A 268 12.02 -4.03 -21.38
C GLU A 268 10.61 -4.62 -21.38
N TYR A 269 10.25 -5.39 -20.35
CA TYR A 269 8.91 -5.95 -20.20
C TYR A 269 7.89 -4.85 -19.89
N GLY A 270 8.23 -3.95 -18.96
CA GLY A 270 7.40 -2.79 -18.64
C GLY A 270 7.30 -1.80 -19.80
N ILE A 271 8.42 -1.52 -20.49
CA ILE A 271 8.46 -0.69 -21.69
C ILE A 271 7.53 -1.27 -22.77
N LYS A 272 7.67 -2.57 -23.06
CA LYS A 272 6.86 -3.26 -24.07
C LYS A 272 5.39 -3.32 -23.68
N TYR A 273 5.09 -3.49 -22.40
CA TYR A 273 3.72 -3.49 -21.90
C TYR A 273 3.07 -2.11 -22.01
N GLY A 274 3.84 -1.04 -21.78
CA GLY A 274 3.50 0.33 -22.16
C GLY A 274 2.28 0.91 -21.44
N LYS A 275 1.98 0.42 -20.22
CA LYS A 275 0.85 0.88 -19.42
C LYS A 275 1.35 1.63 -18.17
N PRO A 276 1.12 2.94 -18.07
CA PRO A 276 1.57 3.70 -16.90
C PRO A 276 0.63 3.51 -15.70
N THR A 277 1.14 3.82 -14.50
CA THR A 277 0.27 4.25 -13.41
C THR A 277 -0.02 5.74 -13.53
N SER A 278 -1.30 6.11 -13.63
CA SER A 278 -1.71 7.50 -13.87
C SER A 278 -2.95 7.93 -13.08
N HIS A 279 -3.10 9.24 -12.87
CA HIS A 279 -4.27 9.81 -12.19
C HIS A 279 -4.47 9.19 -10.79
N LEU A 280 -3.47 9.34 -9.94
CA LEU A 280 -3.41 8.73 -8.62
C LEU A 280 -3.47 9.80 -7.53
N ILE A 281 -4.45 9.71 -6.64
CA ILE A 281 -4.53 10.52 -5.41
C ILE A 281 -4.11 9.67 -4.22
N ILE A 282 -3.19 10.19 -3.41
CA ILE A 282 -2.82 9.66 -2.11
C ILE A 282 -3.05 10.76 -1.08
N LYS A 283 -3.96 10.58 -0.13
CA LYS A 283 -4.22 11.60 0.89
C LYS A 283 -4.48 11.07 2.28
N ARG A 284 -4.08 11.83 3.31
CA ARG A 284 -4.32 11.48 4.73
C ARG A 284 -3.79 10.08 5.06
N LEU A 285 -2.52 9.87 4.74
CA LEU A 285 -1.77 8.64 5.01
C LEU A 285 -0.91 8.84 6.26
N THR A 286 -0.95 7.89 7.19
CA THR A 286 0.05 7.75 8.25
C THR A 286 0.94 6.56 7.96
N CYS A 287 2.25 6.76 7.92
CA CYS A 287 3.23 5.72 7.60
C CYS A 287 4.32 5.57 8.67
N ILE A 288 4.67 4.33 8.97
CA ILE A 288 5.86 3.92 9.72
C ILE A 288 6.59 2.84 8.90
N SER A 289 7.76 3.19 8.36
CA SER A 289 8.63 2.24 7.63
C SER A 289 10.12 2.55 7.87
N PRO A 290 10.71 2.03 8.97
CA PRO A 290 12.06 2.41 9.40
C PRO A 290 13.19 2.12 8.40
N TYR A 291 12.95 1.25 7.43
CA TYR A 291 13.94 0.80 6.47
C TYR A 291 13.59 1.11 5.01
N SER A 292 12.49 1.86 4.75
CA SER A 292 12.07 2.20 3.39
C SER A 292 11.31 3.54 3.30
N ALA A 293 10.46 3.72 2.29
CA ALA A 293 9.80 5.02 2.03
C ALA A 293 8.37 5.12 2.56
N ALA A 294 7.94 6.36 2.83
CA ALA A 294 6.53 6.64 3.02
C ALA A 294 5.76 6.47 1.71
N ILE A 295 6.30 7.03 0.62
CA ILE A 295 5.79 6.81 -0.73
C ILE A 295 6.98 6.65 -1.66
N ALA A 296 7.05 5.50 -2.32
CA ALA A 296 8.00 5.21 -3.37
C ALA A 296 7.35 5.31 -4.75
N LEU A 297 8.07 5.92 -5.69
CA LEU A 297 7.77 5.90 -7.11
C LEU A 297 8.87 5.05 -7.77
N GLY A 298 8.50 3.83 -8.20
CA GLY A 298 9.42 2.81 -8.69
C GLY A 298 9.84 1.78 -7.62
N SER A 299 10.83 0.91 -7.89
CA SER A 299 11.77 1.04 -9.00
C SER A 299 11.26 0.50 -10.34
N GLU A 300 10.22 -0.32 -10.32
CA GLU A 300 9.57 -0.88 -11.49
C GLU A 300 8.63 0.18 -12.09
N MET A 301 9.16 1.14 -12.83
CA MET A 301 8.44 2.31 -13.38
C MET A 301 8.50 2.40 -14.93
N SER A 302 8.78 1.29 -15.59
CA SER A 302 9.15 1.23 -17.00
C SER A 302 8.01 1.55 -17.98
N GLY A 303 6.76 1.27 -17.59
CA GLY A 303 5.55 1.70 -18.30
C GLY A 303 5.15 3.16 -18.08
N GLY A 304 5.77 3.84 -17.11
CA GLY A 304 5.54 5.24 -16.75
C GLY A 304 4.72 5.45 -15.47
N ILE A 305 5.01 6.53 -14.75
CA ILE A 305 4.22 7.03 -13.61
C ILE A 305 3.94 8.51 -13.86
N GLN A 306 2.66 8.91 -13.85
CA GLN A 306 2.26 10.29 -14.16
C GLN A 306 1.03 10.78 -13.39
N ASP A 307 0.96 12.09 -13.12
CA ASP A 307 -0.17 12.75 -12.45
C ASP A 307 -0.50 12.07 -11.11
N VAL A 308 0.48 12.13 -10.22
CA VAL A 308 0.38 11.60 -8.85
C VAL A 308 0.27 12.77 -7.89
N ARG A 309 -0.85 12.83 -7.17
CA ARG A 309 -1.25 13.92 -6.28
C ARG A 309 -1.23 13.42 -4.84
N ILE A 310 -0.24 13.87 -4.09
CA ILE A 310 0.06 13.42 -2.74
C ILE A 310 -0.23 14.58 -1.78
N GLN A 311 -1.12 14.38 -0.81
CA GLN A 311 -1.43 15.42 0.16
C GLN A 311 -1.68 14.93 1.57
N ASP A 312 -1.35 15.76 2.57
CA ASP A 312 -1.61 15.49 3.98
C ASP A 312 -1.00 14.16 4.46
N ILE A 313 0.32 14.01 4.28
CA ILE A 313 1.06 12.81 4.68
C ILE A 313 1.72 13.02 6.04
N THR A 314 1.54 12.05 6.94
CA THR A 314 2.29 11.96 8.19
C THR A 314 3.20 10.74 8.14
N ALA A 315 4.52 10.92 8.24
CA ALA A 315 5.45 9.79 8.34
C ALA A 315 6.27 9.87 9.63
N ILE A 316 6.38 8.76 10.35
CA ILE A 316 6.97 8.68 11.69
C ILE A 316 7.99 7.55 11.69
N GLN A 317 9.23 7.84 12.07
CA GLN A 317 10.30 6.83 12.09
C GLN A 317 10.43 6.08 10.76
N THR A 318 10.31 6.81 9.65
CA THR A 318 10.42 6.26 8.30
C THR A 318 11.79 6.58 7.72
N GLU A 319 12.41 5.69 6.92
CA GLU A 319 13.74 5.97 6.36
C GLU A 319 13.68 7.21 5.43
N SER A 320 12.69 7.24 4.54
CA SER A 320 12.51 8.36 3.62
C SER A 320 11.06 8.83 3.46
N GLY A 321 10.88 10.12 3.16
CA GLY A 321 9.57 10.69 2.81
C GLY A 321 9.11 10.23 1.43
N ILE A 322 9.31 11.08 0.42
CA ILE A 322 9.04 10.74 -0.98
C ILE A 322 10.33 10.22 -1.61
N ARG A 323 10.27 9.00 -2.16
CA ARG A 323 11.42 8.31 -2.76
C ARG A 323 11.18 8.02 -4.24
N ILE A 324 12.05 8.47 -5.12
CA ILE A 324 12.04 8.11 -6.55
C ILE A 324 13.21 7.16 -6.82
N LYS A 325 12.91 5.96 -7.31
CA LYS A 325 13.88 4.90 -7.56
C LYS A 325 13.87 4.57 -9.06
N THR A 326 14.99 4.77 -9.74
CA THR A 326 15.14 4.36 -11.14
C THR A 326 16.60 4.09 -11.50
N GLY A 327 16.86 3.63 -12.71
CA GLY A 327 18.19 3.32 -13.22
C GLY A 327 18.22 3.29 -14.74
N VAL A 328 19.43 3.39 -15.31
CA VAL A 328 19.67 3.06 -16.72
C VAL A 328 19.12 1.66 -16.99
N GLY A 329 18.34 1.47 -18.06
CA GLY A 329 17.64 0.21 -18.34
C GLY A 329 16.15 0.26 -18.10
N ARG A 330 15.71 1.10 -17.16
CA ARG A 330 14.27 1.22 -16.85
C ARG A 330 13.47 1.83 -17.99
N GLY A 331 14.04 2.79 -18.72
CA GLY A 331 13.27 3.63 -19.64
C GLY A 331 12.08 4.30 -18.94
N GLY A 332 10.98 4.49 -19.68
CA GLY A 332 9.76 5.05 -19.12
C GLY A 332 9.94 6.46 -18.55
N TYR A 333 9.11 6.81 -17.58
CA TYR A 333 9.13 8.14 -16.97
C TYR A 333 8.52 8.15 -15.56
N VAL A 334 8.92 9.12 -14.75
CA VAL A 334 8.17 9.56 -13.57
C VAL A 334 7.99 11.06 -13.70
N LYS A 335 6.76 11.51 -13.95
CA LYS A 335 6.49 12.92 -14.21
C LYS A 335 5.18 13.44 -13.64
N ASP A 336 5.05 14.75 -13.55
CA ASP A 336 3.85 15.43 -13.04
C ASP A 336 3.47 14.90 -11.64
N ILE A 337 4.44 14.98 -10.73
CA ILE A 337 4.30 14.55 -9.34
C ILE A 337 4.08 15.79 -8.49
N TYR A 338 3.01 15.80 -7.70
CA TYR A 338 2.60 16.94 -6.90
C TYR A 338 2.43 16.53 -5.45
N VAL A 339 3.18 17.17 -4.55
CA VAL A 339 3.20 16.85 -3.14
C VAL A 339 2.88 18.11 -2.34
N LYS A 340 1.85 18.06 -1.49
CA LYS A 340 1.44 19.19 -0.65
C LYS A 340 1.13 18.76 0.78
N GLY A 341 1.73 19.40 1.78
CA GLY A 341 1.36 19.15 3.17
C GLY A 341 1.93 17.84 3.68
N MET A 342 3.20 17.86 4.07
CA MET A 342 3.84 16.72 4.74
C MET A 342 4.29 17.09 6.15
N LYS A 343 4.01 16.21 7.10
CA LYS A 343 4.52 16.26 8.48
C LYS A 343 5.39 15.04 8.73
N LEU A 344 6.67 15.27 8.98
CA LEU A 344 7.67 14.21 8.94
C LEU A 344 8.47 14.19 10.23
N HIS A 345 8.43 13.08 10.95
CA HIS A 345 8.97 12.96 12.29
C HIS A 345 10.02 11.87 12.35
N THR A 346 11.28 12.24 12.62
CA THR A 346 12.41 11.31 12.75
C THR A 346 12.62 10.47 11.50
N MET A 347 13.43 10.97 10.57
CA MET A 347 13.74 10.25 9.33
C MET A 347 15.16 10.47 8.84
N LYS A 348 15.61 9.60 7.94
CA LYS A 348 16.94 9.71 7.36
C LYS A 348 16.95 10.72 6.22
N TRP A 349 16.02 10.64 5.27
CA TRP A 349 15.93 11.53 4.11
C TRP A 349 14.51 12.07 3.91
N VAL A 350 14.33 13.40 3.87
CA VAL A 350 13.01 13.95 3.49
C VAL A 350 12.73 13.69 2.01
N PHE A 351 13.70 14.00 1.16
CA PHE A 351 13.65 13.77 -0.28
C PHE A 351 14.76 12.81 -0.70
N TRP A 352 14.40 11.73 -1.37
CA TRP A 352 15.39 10.81 -1.93
C TRP A 352 15.08 10.47 -3.38
N MET A 353 16.01 10.76 -4.28
CA MET A 353 15.96 10.33 -5.68
C MET A 353 17.26 9.63 -6.03
N THR A 354 17.17 8.52 -6.74
CA THR A 354 18.35 7.84 -7.28
C THR A 354 18.09 7.33 -8.69
N GLY A 355 19.00 7.68 -9.61
CA GLY A 355 19.11 7.15 -10.97
C GLY A 355 20.08 5.98 -11.11
N ASN A 356 20.51 5.38 -10.00
CA ASN A 356 21.43 4.24 -9.99
C ASN A 356 20.86 3.04 -9.20
N TYR A 357 19.55 2.80 -9.33
CA TYR A 357 18.90 1.66 -8.70
C TYR A 357 19.13 0.38 -9.52
N GLY A 358 20.22 -0.32 -9.22
CA GLY A 358 20.76 -1.40 -10.06
C GLY A 358 20.06 -2.77 -10.06
N SER A 359 18.82 -2.87 -9.57
CA SER A 359 18.03 -4.11 -9.72
C SER A 359 17.60 -4.23 -11.18
N HIS A 360 17.76 -5.35 -11.87
CA HIS A 360 17.25 -5.54 -13.23
C HIS A 360 16.48 -6.85 -13.37
N ALA A 361 15.55 -6.87 -14.32
CA ALA A 361 14.64 -7.99 -14.49
C ALA A 361 15.40 -9.27 -14.85
N ASP A 362 16.25 -9.14 -15.85
CA ASP A 362 17.24 -10.14 -16.23
C ASP A 362 18.46 -9.45 -16.84
N THR A 363 19.20 -10.11 -17.73
CA THR A 363 20.40 -9.57 -18.38
C THR A 363 20.14 -8.88 -19.73
N HIS A 364 18.90 -8.86 -20.22
CA HIS A 364 18.51 -8.33 -21.53
C HIS A 364 17.99 -6.89 -21.52
N TRP A 365 17.99 -6.23 -20.36
CA TRP A 365 17.63 -4.82 -20.23
C TRP A 365 18.45 -3.93 -21.17
N ASP A 366 17.81 -2.89 -21.71
CA ASP A 366 18.44 -2.01 -22.69
C ASP A 366 19.29 -0.92 -22.01
N PRO A 367 20.64 -0.92 -22.10
CA PRO A 367 21.47 0.09 -21.48
C PRO A 367 21.32 1.49 -22.09
N LYS A 368 20.56 1.64 -23.18
CA LYS A 368 20.20 2.94 -23.77
C LYS A 368 18.84 3.46 -23.29
N ALA A 369 18.06 2.64 -22.59
CA ALA A 369 16.75 3.01 -22.07
C ALA A 369 16.92 3.87 -20.81
N LEU A 370 17.02 5.19 -21.02
CA LEU A 370 17.12 6.17 -19.94
C LEU A 370 15.72 6.63 -19.48
N PRO A 371 15.48 6.75 -18.17
CA PRO A 371 14.20 7.20 -17.62
C PRO A 371 14.05 8.74 -17.63
N GLU A 372 12.91 9.26 -18.08
CA GLU A 372 12.61 10.69 -17.92
C GLU A 372 12.04 10.96 -16.51
N ILE A 373 12.80 11.66 -15.65
CA ILE A 373 12.31 12.13 -14.35
C ILE A 373 12.13 13.65 -14.41
N LYS A 374 10.87 14.10 -14.38
CA LYS A 374 10.53 15.49 -14.68
C LYS A 374 9.31 16.03 -13.95
N GLY A 375 9.36 17.28 -13.50
CA GLY A 375 8.15 17.94 -12.97
C GLY A 375 7.76 17.37 -11.61
N ILE A 376 8.70 17.42 -10.68
CA ILE A 376 8.53 16.91 -9.31
C ILE A 376 8.34 18.09 -8.37
N ASN A 377 7.12 18.27 -7.86
CA ASN A 377 6.72 19.45 -7.10
C ASN A 377 6.49 19.09 -5.63
N TYR A 378 7.17 19.81 -4.74
CA TYR A 378 7.01 19.71 -3.29
C TYR A 378 6.59 21.05 -2.71
N ARG A 379 5.54 21.05 -1.91
CA ARG A 379 5.02 22.24 -1.27
C ARG A 379 4.56 21.96 0.16
N ASP A 380 4.80 22.93 1.05
CA ASP A 380 4.30 22.91 2.43
C ASP A 380 4.77 21.63 3.17
N VAL A 381 6.10 21.45 3.29
CA VAL A 381 6.74 20.30 3.94
C VAL A 381 7.37 20.74 5.26
N VAL A 382 6.99 20.09 6.36
CA VAL A 382 7.61 20.29 7.68
C VAL A 382 8.17 18.97 8.17
N ALA A 383 9.46 18.96 8.49
CA ALA A 383 10.15 17.79 8.99
C ALA A 383 10.96 18.12 10.23
N GLU A 384 11.05 17.18 11.17
CA GLU A 384 11.86 17.31 12.38
C GLU A 384 12.69 16.05 12.67
N ASN A 385 13.79 16.25 13.39
CA ASN A 385 14.75 15.21 13.74
C ASN A 385 15.27 14.43 12.51
N VAL A 386 15.67 15.18 11.48
CA VAL A 386 16.10 14.62 10.19
C VAL A 386 17.62 14.46 10.09
N SER A 387 18.10 13.35 9.51
CA SER A 387 19.55 13.13 9.30
C SER A 387 20.10 13.87 8.08
N MET A 388 19.37 13.84 6.96
CA MET A 388 19.66 14.48 5.67
C MET A 388 18.38 15.12 5.13
N ALA A 389 18.45 16.38 4.73
CA ALA A 389 17.34 17.05 4.07
C ALA A 389 17.05 16.44 2.69
N GLY A 390 18.08 16.17 1.89
CA GLY A 390 17.87 15.51 0.60
C GLY A 390 19.10 14.79 0.04
N GLN A 391 18.83 13.69 -0.66
CA GLN A 391 19.78 12.93 -1.47
C GLN A 391 19.18 12.81 -2.87
N LEU A 392 19.64 13.64 -3.81
CA LEU A 392 19.04 13.77 -5.14
C LEU A 392 20.10 13.48 -6.20
N ASP A 393 20.14 12.23 -6.64
CA ASP A 393 21.14 11.77 -7.61
C ASP A 393 20.47 11.34 -8.91
N GLY A 394 20.55 12.19 -9.93
CA GLY A 394 20.13 11.86 -11.29
C GLY A 394 21.20 11.08 -12.06
N ILE A 395 20.98 10.91 -13.36
CA ILE A 395 21.89 10.15 -14.23
C ILE A 395 22.86 11.10 -14.93
N SER A 396 24.14 10.73 -14.98
CA SER A 396 25.15 11.53 -15.68
C SER A 396 24.81 11.64 -17.17
N GLY A 397 24.65 12.86 -17.68
CA GLY A 397 24.24 13.11 -19.07
C GLY A 397 22.72 13.08 -19.31
N ASP A 398 21.93 12.67 -18.31
CA ASP A 398 20.46 12.63 -18.34
C ASP A 398 19.89 13.07 -16.98
N PRO A 399 19.96 14.38 -16.68
CA PRO A 399 19.64 14.89 -15.36
C PRO A 399 18.14 14.79 -15.05
N PHE A 400 17.78 14.68 -13.77
CA PHE A 400 16.38 14.82 -13.36
C PHE A 400 16.01 16.30 -13.32
N THR A 401 14.93 16.69 -14.00
CA THR A 401 14.64 18.11 -14.27
C THR A 401 13.28 18.56 -13.72
N GLY A 402 13.06 19.87 -13.67
CA GLY A 402 11.78 20.43 -13.23
C GLY A 402 11.44 20.07 -11.77
N ILE A 403 12.46 19.91 -10.92
CA ILE A 403 12.25 19.76 -9.48
C ILE A 403 11.88 21.14 -8.92
N CYS A 404 10.79 21.22 -8.16
CA CYS A 404 10.30 22.46 -7.58
C CYS A 404 10.04 22.25 -6.09
N MET A 405 10.66 23.06 -5.23
CA MET A 405 10.44 23.01 -3.78
C MET A 405 9.98 24.37 -3.24
N SER A 406 8.85 24.42 -2.54
CA SER A 406 8.34 25.64 -1.93
C SER A 406 7.88 25.42 -0.49
N ASN A 407 8.21 26.36 0.39
CA ASN A 407 7.77 26.35 1.79
C ASN A 407 8.13 25.03 2.50
N VAL A 408 9.43 24.78 2.63
CA VAL A 408 9.98 23.55 3.23
C VAL A 408 10.79 23.92 4.45
N THR A 409 10.46 23.36 5.62
CA THR A 409 11.20 23.56 6.87
C THR A 409 11.63 22.21 7.44
N ILE A 410 12.93 22.01 7.57
CA ILE A 410 13.54 20.76 8.02
C ILE A 410 14.41 21.03 9.24
N GLY A 411 13.96 20.56 10.40
CA GLY A 411 14.73 20.51 11.64
C GLY A 411 15.67 19.30 11.63
N LEU A 412 16.98 19.55 11.60
CA LEU A 412 17.99 18.49 11.60
C LEU A 412 18.18 17.87 13.00
N ALA A 413 18.48 16.57 13.03
CA ALA A 413 18.85 15.85 14.24
C ALA A 413 20.17 16.37 14.83
N LYS A 414 20.37 16.23 16.15
CA LYS A 414 21.59 16.69 16.86
C LYS A 414 22.90 16.13 16.30
N LYS A 415 22.86 14.91 15.75
CA LYS A 415 24.01 14.20 15.14
C LYS A 415 23.90 14.11 13.61
N SER A 416 23.20 15.04 12.97
CA SER A 416 23.04 15.09 11.51
C SER A 416 24.36 15.35 10.78
N LYS A 417 24.40 15.07 9.46
CA LYS A 417 25.58 15.37 8.64
C LYS A 417 25.78 16.88 8.54
N LYS A 418 27.05 17.31 8.47
CA LYS A 418 27.41 18.73 8.29
C LYS A 418 26.80 19.35 7.03
N ASN A 419 26.71 18.56 5.95
CA ASN A 419 26.04 18.95 4.73
C ASN A 419 24.73 18.15 4.60
N PRO A 420 23.56 18.77 4.82
CA PRO A 420 22.27 18.07 4.84
C PRO A 420 21.74 17.78 3.42
N TRP A 421 22.39 18.27 2.37
CA TRP A 421 21.98 18.07 0.99
C TRP A 421 23.10 17.47 0.14
N VAL A 422 22.77 16.46 -0.65
CA VAL A 422 23.62 15.93 -1.72
C VAL A 422 22.81 15.96 -3.00
N CYS A 423 23.31 16.65 -4.02
CA CYS A 423 22.65 16.76 -5.31
C CYS A 423 23.65 16.56 -6.44
N THR A 424 23.33 15.67 -7.36
CA THR A 424 24.14 15.40 -8.55
C THR A 424 23.23 15.17 -9.75
N ASN A 425 23.56 15.76 -10.91
CA ASN A 425 22.80 15.60 -12.16
C ASN A 425 21.29 15.86 -11.99
N ILE A 426 20.94 16.96 -11.33
CA ILE A 426 19.56 17.40 -11.19
C ILE A 426 19.44 18.89 -11.54
N GLU A 427 18.24 19.32 -11.90
CA GLU A 427 17.92 20.72 -12.16
C GLU A 427 16.54 21.07 -11.59
N GLY A 428 16.47 22.23 -10.95
CA GLY A 428 15.22 22.73 -10.42
C GLY A 428 15.32 24.09 -9.76
N ILE A 429 14.25 24.45 -9.07
CA ILE A 429 14.12 25.72 -8.35
C ILE A 429 13.62 25.48 -6.93
N SER A 430 13.93 26.42 -6.05
CA SER A 430 13.45 26.42 -4.67
C SER A 430 12.96 27.80 -4.23
N SER A 431 12.13 27.87 -3.19
CA SER A 431 11.75 29.11 -2.51
C SER A 431 11.33 28.82 -1.08
N SER A 432 11.86 29.60 -0.14
CA SER A 432 11.57 29.42 1.30
C SER A 432 11.83 27.98 1.77
N VAL A 433 13.03 27.47 1.46
CA VAL A 433 13.49 26.13 1.87
C VAL A 433 14.60 26.27 2.92
N GLN A 434 14.40 25.67 4.09
CA GLN A 434 15.36 25.66 5.19
C GLN A 434 15.62 24.20 5.63
N PRO A 435 16.89 23.74 5.72
CA PRO A 435 18.13 24.44 5.36
C PRO A 435 18.26 24.66 3.85
N PRO A 436 19.05 25.67 3.41
CA PRO A 436 19.20 25.99 2.00
C PRO A 436 19.64 24.76 1.17
N PRO A 437 19.00 24.50 0.02
CA PRO A 437 19.32 23.35 -0.82
C PRO A 437 20.60 23.57 -1.63
N CYS A 438 20.98 22.57 -2.43
CA CYS A 438 22.10 22.67 -3.38
C CYS A 438 21.86 23.78 -4.43
N LYS A 439 22.94 24.30 -5.01
CA LYS A 439 22.88 25.32 -6.09
C LYS A 439 22.09 24.87 -7.33
N LEU A 440 22.00 23.56 -7.56
CA LEU A 440 21.21 22.96 -8.65
C LEU A 440 19.69 23.14 -8.46
N LEU A 441 19.25 23.57 -7.27
CA LEU A 441 17.87 23.94 -6.94
C LEU A 441 17.83 25.44 -6.63
N ALA A 442 17.95 26.26 -7.69
CA ALA A 442 18.17 27.70 -7.56
C ALA A 442 17.09 28.39 -6.73
N ASP A 443 17.50 29.09 -5.66
CA ASP A 443 16.59 29.84 -4.80
C ASP A 443 16.02 31.06 -5.52
N GLN A 444 14.70 31.11 -5.61
CA GLN A 444 13.92 32.17 -6.26
C GLN A 444 13.53 33.29 -5.29
N GLY A 445 13.95 33.21 -4.03
CA GLY A 445 13.65 34.17 -2.97
C GLY A 445 12.37 33.82 -2.21
N PRO A 446 11.67 34.81 -1.62
CA PRO A 446 10.40 34.58 -0.92
C PRO A 446 9.35 33.95 -1.84
N LYS A 447 8.38 33.25 -1.22
CA LYS A 447 7.31 32.55 -1.93
C LYS A 447 6.65 33.44 -2.99
N LYS A 448 6.87 33.08 -4.27
CA LYS A 448 6.17 33.68 -5.41
C LYS A 448 4.83 32.96 -5.61
N SER A 449 3.78 33.72 -5.93
CA SER A 449 2.48 33.14 -6.33
C SER A 449 2.66 32.27 -7.58
N GLY A 450 1.99 31.12 -7.65
CA GLY A 450 2.06 30.22 -8.81
C GLY A 450 3.20 29.18 -8.80
N MET A 451 4.11 29.23 -7.81
CA MET A 451 5.32 28.42 -7.83
C MET A 451 5.13 27.08 -7.09
N CYS A 452 5.55 25.98 -7.73
CA CYS A 452 5.34 24.60 -7.25
C CYS A 452 3.86 24.32 -6.91
N ASP A 453 2.95 24.78 -7.77
CA ASP A 453 1.53 24.68 -7.49
C ASP A 453 1.05 23.23 -7.48
N PHE A 454 0.12 22.99 -6.56
CA PHE A 454 -0.60 21.73 -6.49
C PHE A 454 -1.87 21.86 -7.33
N PRO A 455 -2.12 20.91 -8.25
CA PRO A 455 -3.32 20.89 -9.07
C PRO A 455 -4.61 21.11 -8.28
N THR A 456 -5.53 21.91 -8.81
CA THR A 456 -6.80 22.25 -8.13
C THR A 456 -8.01 21.58 -8.77
N GLU A 457 -7.87 21.16 -10.02
CA GLU A 457 -8.85 20.34 -10.72
C GLU A 457 -9.01 18.99 -10.00
N SER A 458 -10.22 18.47 -9.92
CA SER A 458 -10.47 17.14 -9.37
C SER A 458 -10.16 16.05 -10.41
N LEU A 459 -9.72 14.88 -9.97
CA LEU A 459 -9.67 13.71 -10.85
C LEU A 459 -11.05 13.01 -10.91
N PRO A 460 -11.37 12.26 -11.98
CA PRO A 460 -12.67 11.57 -12.10
C PRO A 460 -12.99 10.64 -10.92
N ILE A 461 -11.99 10.09 -10.23
CA ILE A 461 -12.18 9.26 -9.04
C ILE A 461 -12.74 10.03 -7.83
N ASP A 462 -12.58 11.36 -7.78
CA ASP A 462 -13.16 12.18 -6.72
C ASP A 462 -14.69 12.27 -6.82
N SER A 463 -15.25 12.14 -8.02
CA SER A 463 -16.70 12.16 -8.23
C SER A 463 -17.40 10.83 -7.96
N ILE A 464 -16.66 9.76 -7.64
CA ILE A 464 -17.29 8.50 -7.25
C ILE A 464 -17.86 8.63 -5.84
N GLU A 465 -19.19 8.64 -5.75
CA GLU A 465 -19.93 8.63 -4.50
C GLU A 465 -20.14 7.19 -4.01
N MET A 466 -19.87 6.94 -2.73
CA MET A 466 -20.27 5.69 -2.08
C MET A 466 -21.71 5.78 -1.59
N GLN A 467 -22.46 4.71 -1.80
CA GLN A 467 -23.81 4.53 -1.31
C GLN A 467 -23.78 3.96 0.11
N ARG A 468 -24.79 4.31 0.91
CA ARG A 468 -25.05 3.61 2.17
C ARG A 468 -25.80 2.32 1.88
N CYS A 469 -25.11 1.21 2.02
CA CYS A 469 -25.66 -0.13 1.85
C CYS A 469 -26.00 -0.73 3.20
N SER A 470 -26.93 -1.68 3.22
CA SER A 470 -27.23 -2.47 4.41
C SER A 470 -27.56 -3.92 4.08
N TYR A 471 -27.36 -4.80 5.05
CA TYR A 471 -27.88 -6.16 5.01
C TYR A 471 -28.31 -6.61 6.41
N ARG A 472 -29.13 -7.67 6.43
CA ARG A 472 -29.64 -8.26 7.65
C ARG A 472 -28.84 -9.50 8.01
N LEU A 473 -28.36 -9.54 9.25
CA LEU A 473 -27.85 -10.76 9.84
C LEU A 473 -29.02 -11.59 10.41
N ASN A 474 -29.14 -12.82 9.96
CA ASN A 474 -29.87 -13.84 10.72
C ASN A 474 -28.86 -14.43 11.72
N LEU A 475 -28.91 -13.95 12.97
CA LEU A 475 -28.07 -14.44 14.06
C LEU A 475 -28.45 -15.87 14.48
#